data_AF-A0A962RVV3-F1
#
_entry.id   AF-A0A962RVV3-F1
#
_cell.length_a   1.000
_cell.length_b   1.000
_cell.length_c   1.000
_cell.angle_alpha   90.00
_cell.angle_beta   90.00
_cell.angle_gamma   90.00
#
_symmetry.space_group_name_H-M   'P 1'
#
loop_
_entity.id
_entity.type
_entity.pdbx_description
1 polymer ?
#
loop_
_entity_poly.entity_id
_entity_poly.type
_entity_poly.pdbx_seq_one_letter_code
_entity_poly.pdbx_strand_id
1 'polypeptide(L)' 'MQEDNTTPRTVWTETLLELLVAAVQRQQDTEALRILRDIKAKGYRKAAVIRFASRHLNGAEVGRLDKLITVMGKRRSNQG' A
#
# COMPACT_ATOMS: atom_id res chain seq x y z
N MET A 1 -16.18 -9.49 -32.17
CA MET A 1 -15.63 -8.14 -32.00
C MET A 1 -15.24 -8.01 -30.54
N GLN A 2 -13.93 -7.99 -30.26
CA GLN A 2 -13.35 -7.88 -28.92
C GLN A 2 -12.92 -6.43 -28.73
N GLU A 3 -13.76 -5.62 -28.08
CA GLU A 3 -13.40 -4.26 -27.69
C GLU A 3 -14.01 -4.00 -26.31
N ASP A 4 -13.20 -4.20 -25.26
CA ASP A 4 -13.18 -3.36 -24.05
C ASP A 4 -12.09 -3.87 -23.10
N ASN A 5 -10.84 -3.58 -23.46
CA ASN A 5 -9.67 -3.73 -22.59
C ASN A 5 -9.42 -2.42 -21.82
N THR A 6 -10.49 -1.81 -21.30
CA THR A 6 -10.39 -0.63 -20.44
C THR A 6 -9.82 -1.08 -19.11
N THR A 7 -8.50 -0.93 -18.96
CA THR A 7 -7.76 -1.27 -17.74
C THR A 7 -8.24 -0.36 -16.60
N PRO A 8 -9.14 -0.77 -15.70
CA PRO A 8 -9.66 0.08 -14.63
C PRO A 8 -8.71 0.07 -13.42
N ARG A 9 -7.59 -0.67 -13.52
CA ARG A 9 -6.67 -0.93 -12.41
C ARG A 9 -5.75 0.25 -12.10
N THR A 10 -5.58 1.22 -13.00
CA THR A 10 -4.57 2.28 -12.86
C THR A 10 -5.03 3.41 -11.94
N VAL A 11 -6.16 4.06 -12.24
CA VAL A 11 -6.60 5.27 -11.52
C VAL A 11 -6.90 4.98 -10.04
N TRP A 12 -7.72 3.97 -9.76
CA TRP A 12 -8.07 3.63 -8.36
C TRP A 12 -6.85 3.23 -7.54
N THR A 13 -5.86 2.60 -8.16
CA THR A 13 -4.69 2.16 -7.41
C THR A 13 -3.69 3.27 -7.15
N GLU A 14 -3.56 4.22 -8.08
CA GLU A 14 -2.78 5.42 -7.84
C GLU A 14 -3.36 6.20 -6.65
N THR A 15 -4.68 6.35 -6.58
CA THR A 15 -5.37 6.93 -5.42
C THR A 15 -5.08 6.18 -4.11
N LEU A 16 -5.09 4.84 -4.11
CA LEU A 16 -4.76 4.06 -2.89
C LEU A 16 -3.31 4.26 -2.43
N LEU A 17 -2.36 4.35 -3.37
CA LEU A 17 -0.95 4.58 -3.05
C LEU A 17 -0.71 6.00 -2.52
N GLU A 18 -1.41 7.00 -3.08
CA GLU A 18 -1.39 8.37 -2.58
C GLU A 18 -2.01 8.48 -1.18
N LEU A 19 -3.16 7.84 -0.95
CA LEU A 19 -3.80 7.79 0.36
C LEU A 19 -2.90 7.11 1.40
N LEU A 20 -2.18 6.05 0.99
CA LEU A 20 -1.20 5.39 1.86
C LEU A 20 -0.06 6.36 2.24
N VAL A 21 0.50 7.08 1.27
CA VAL A 21 1.54 8.07 1.52
C VAL A 21 1.05 9.14 2.49
N ALA A 22 -0.14 9.69 2.26
CA ALA A 22 -0.73 10.71 3.12
C ALA A 22 -0.97 10.19 4.55
N ALA A 23 -1.47 8.96 4.70
CA ALA A 23 -1.67 8.33 6.00
C ALA A 23 -0.34 8.15 6.75
N VAL A 24 0.74 7.74 6.06
CA VAL A 24 2.07 7.59 6.68
C VAL A 24 2.66 8.94 7.10
N GLN A 25 2.56 9.97 6.26
CA GLN A 25 3.01 11.33 6.59
C GLN A 25 2.26 11.89 7.80
N ARG A 26 0.96 11.62 7.89
CA ARG A 26 0.10 12.01 9.02
C ARG A 26 0.23 11.10 10.24
N GLN A 27 1.11 10.09 10.18
CA GLN A 27 1.33 9.12 11.26
C GLN A 27 0.06 8.34 11.66
N GLN A 28 -0.86 8.13 10.72
CA GLN A 28 -2.12 7.44 10.90
C GLN A 28 -1.96 5.94 10.65
N ASP A 29 -1.27 5.23 11.54
CA ASP A 29 -0.88 3.83 11.35
C ASP A 29 -2.09 2.89 11.14
N THR A 30 -3.21 3.11 11.81
CA THR A 30 -4.44 2.32 11.63
C THR A 30 -5.00 2.45 10.21
N GLU A 31 -5.00 3.67 9.67
CA GLU A 31 -5.50 3.97 8.33
C GLU A 31 -4.53 3.43 7.27
N ALA A 32 -3.23 3.64 7.48
CA ALA A 32 -2.20 3.05 6.62
C ALA A 32 -2.30 1.52 6.55
N LEU A 33 -2.56 0.85 7.68
CA LEU A 33 -2.80 -0.60 7.71
C LEU A 33 -4.07 -1.03 6.96
N ARG A 34 -5.14 -0.23 7.03
CA ARG A 34 -6.38 -0.47 6.26
C ARG A 34 -6.11 -0.40 4.77
N ILE A 35 -5.48 0.68 4.32
CA ILE A 35 -5.13 0.92 2.92
C ILE A 35 -4.16 -0.17 2.41
N LEU A 36 -3.17 -0.58 3.21
CA LEU A 36 -2.25 -1.67 2.87
C LEU A 36 -2.97 -3.00 2.62
N ARG A 37 -4.06 -3.29 3.34
CA ARG A 37 -4.87 -4.49 3.08
C ARG A 37 -5.59 -4.40 1.74
N ASP A 38 -6.14 -3.25 1.40
CA ASP A 38 -6.83 -3.03 0.12
C ASP A 38 -5.85 -3.12 -1.05
N ILE A 39 -4.68 -2.50 -0.92
CA ILE A 39 -3.57 -2.61 -1.88
C ILE A 39 -3.15 -4.07 -2.07
N LYS A 40 -3.01 -4.82 -0.98
CA LYS A 40 -2.67 -6.25 -1.03
C LYS A 40 -3.80 -7.08 -1.68
N ALA A 41 -5.07 -6.79 -1.39
CA ALA A 41 -6.21 -7.46 -1.99
C ALA A 41 -6.27 -7.25 -3.51
N LYS A 42 -5.77 -6.11 -4.01
CA LYS A 42 -5.60 -5.85 -5.44
C LYS A 42 -4.36 -6.50 -6.07
N GLY A 43 -3.55 -7.22 -5.29
CA GLY A 43 -2.42 -8.01 -5.79
C GLY A 43 -1.10 -7.24 -5.91
N TYR A 44 -0.97 -6.08 -5.27
CA TYR A 44 0.27 -5.31 -5.33
C TYR A 44 1.39 -5.98 -4.54
N ARG A 45 2.59 -6.01 -5.15
CA ARG A 45 3.80 -6.51 -4.50
C ARG A 45 4.33 -5.44 -3.55
N LYS A 46 4.83 -5.88 -2.39
CA LYS A 46 5.51 -5.01 -1.40
C LYS A 46 6.53 -4.06 -2.06
N ALA A 47 7.37 -4.58 -2.95
CA ALA A 47 8.40 -3.79 -3.64
C ALA A 47 7.82 -2.63 -4.47
N ALA A 48 6.65 -2.80 -5.10
CA ALA A 48 5.99 -1.75 -5.87
C ALA A 48 5.47 -0.63 -4.95
N VAL A 49 4.87 -1.01 -3.82
CA VAL A 49 4.37 -0.07 -2.81
C VAL A 49 5.53 0.76 -2.22
N ILE A 50 6.62 0.10 -1.82
CA ILE A 50 7.80 0.78 -1.29
C ILE A 50 8.42 1.70 -2.35
N ARG A 51 8.58 1.23 -3.60
CA ARG A 51 9.14 2.05 -4.68
C ARG A 51 8.33 3.32 -4.92
N PHE A 52 7.00 3.24 -4.91
CA PHE A 52 6.14 4.41 -5.03
C PHE A 52 6.32 5.33 -3.80
N ALA A 53 6.18 4.78 -2.60
CA ALA A 53 6.25 5.55 -1.37
C ALA A 53 7.60 6.27 -1.18
N SER A 54 8.73 5.65 -1.55
CA SER A 54 10.05 6.28 -1.47
C SER A 54 10.24 7.51 -2.36
N ARG A 55 9.34 7.77 -3.32
CA ARG A 55 9.35 9.01 -4.10
C ARG A 55 8.73 10.19 -3.36
N HIS A 56 7.93 9.92 -2.33
CA HIS A 56 7.12 10.92 -1.62
C HIS A 56 7.38 10.97 -0.10
N LEU A 57 8.01 9.92 0.45
CA LEU A 57 8.32 9.77 1.86
C LEU A 57 9.81 9.92 2.12
N ASN A 58 10.17 10.46 3.28
CA ASN A 58 11.54 10.47 3.77
C ASN A 58 11.95 9.08 4.32
N GLY A 59 13.24 8.90 4.62
CA GLY A 59 13.78 7.61 5.07
C GLY A 59 13.12 7.06 6.35
N ALA A 60 12.76 7.92 7.30
CA ALA A 60 12.08 7.51 8.53
C ALA A 60 10.64 7.04 8.27
N GLU A 61 9.93 7.74 7.40
CA GLU A 61 8.57 7.40 6.96
C GLU A 61 8.55 6.10 6.15
N VAL A 62 9.50 5.89 5.25
CA VAL A 62 9.67 4.61 4.53
C VAL A 62 9.96 3.48 5.51
N GLY A 63 10.82 3.71 6.50
CA GLY A 63 11.09 2.74 7.57
C GLY A 63 9.85 2.39 8.38
N ARG A 64 8.98 3.37 8.66
CA ARG A 64 7.68 3.15 9.30
C ARG A 64 6.76 2.31 8.43
N LEU A 65 6.64 2.66 7.15
CA LEU A 65 5.83 1.91 6.19
C LEU A 65 6.28 0.44 6.09
N ASP A 66 7.59 0.19 6.05
CA ASP A 66 8.12 -1.18 6.02
C ASP A 66 7.77 -1.99 7.29
N LYS A 67 7.83 -1.34 8.46
CA LYS A 67 7.35 -1.94 9.72
C LYS A 67 5.86 -2.28 9.66
N LEU A 68 5.01 -1.37 9.16
CA LEU A 68 3.57 -1.61 9.03
C LEU A 68 3.26 -2.80 8.12
N ILE A 69 3.96 -2.89 6.97
CA ILE A 69 3.82 -4.03 6.06
C ILE A 69 4.25 -5.34 6.75
N THR A 70 5.32 -5.32 7.53
CA THR A 70 5.82 -6.48 8.28
C THR A 70 4.84 -6.92 9.36
N VAL A 71 4.29 -5.98 10.13
CA VAL A 71 3.26 -6.24 11.17
C VAL A 71 2.00 -6.86 10.53
N MET A 72 1.56 -6.32 9.39
CA MET A 72 0.43 -6.86 8.64
C MET A 72 0.69 -8.31 8.18
N GLY A 73 1.93 -8.63 7.77
CA GLY A 73 2.33 -9.99 7.41
C GLY A 73 2.31 -10.94 8.61
N LYS A 74 2.86 -10.53 9.75
CA LYS A 74 3.02 -11.37 10.95
C LYS A 74 1.69 -11.69 11.64
N ARG A 75 0.72 -10.78 11.65
CA ARG A 75 -0.63 -11.04 12.19
C ARG A 75 -1.37 -12.18 11.49
N ARG A 76 -0.98 -12.55 10.27
CA ARG A 76 -1.58 -13.65 9.50
C ARG A 76 -0.98 -15.01 9.84
N SER A 77 0.24 -15.05 10.38
CA SER A 77 0.95 -16.29 10.74
C SER A 77 0.59 -16.82 12.14
N ASN A 78 -0.06 -16.01 12.98
CA ASN A 78 -0.39 -16.36 14.37
C ASN A 78 -1.87 -16.77 14.56
N GLN A 79 -2.56 -17.10 13.45
CA GLN A 79 -3.93 -17.63 13.41
C GLN A 79 -3.98 -19.01 12.72
N GLY A 80 -2.85 -19.72 12.65
CA GLY A 80 -2.75 -21.09 12.15
C GLY A 80 -2.59 -22.08 13.28
#